data_AF-A0A9E2L6V0-F1
#
_entry.id   AF-A0A9E2L6V0-F1
#
_cell.length_a   1.000
_cell.length_b   1.000
_cell.length_c   1.000
_cell.angle_alpha   90.00
_cell.angle_beta   90.00
_cell.angle_gamma   90.00
#
_symmetry.space_group_name_H-M   'P 1'
#
loop_
_entity.id
_entity.type
_entity.pdbx_description
1 polymer ?
#
loop_
_entity_poly.entity_id
_entity_poly.type
_entity_poly.pdbx_seq_one_letter_code
_entity_poly.pdbx_strand_id
1 'polypeptide(L)'
;MAKERAYNPILHKRLAALIYAADSGALLSFLDSLSHSSFRSVGTILSLHILPELSEEQYWSLCYDLCDYNSKAFLVTFLKAVPARLSKDGFHLEHPGFLRLCAYWHERQCEIDKRKFFLYIFPLLTRPEQAEAMIRGLAFSHVEEILELLLRCELTLLGGFVLFQTLRQLEHERKRLYQCCVYLMKRGDSFSFNLVSFFKSYFDLSDLKGTFSLRLTTYQLGYMEKSFDAFSRMLQGS
;
A
#
# COMPACT_ATOMS: atom_id res chain seq x y z
N MET A 1 14.89 -1.83 -24.34
CA MET A 1 13.79 -2.31 -25.21
C MET A 1 13.71 -3.83 -25.12
N ALA A 2 12.70 -4.36 -24.43
CA ALA A 2 12.45 -5.80 -24.35
C ALA A 2 10.94 -6.09 -24.38
N LYS A 3 10.49 -6.47 -25.59
CA LYS A 3 9.32 -7.28 -25.96
C LYS A 3 7.90 -6.70 -25.73
N GLU A 4 7.39 -6.09 -26.81
CA GLU A 4 5.99 -6.17 -27.26
C GLU A 4 5.55 -7.63 -27.53
N ARG A 5 5.51 -8.48 -26.49
CA ARG A 5 4.93 -9.83 -26.57
C ARG A 5 3.94 -10.04 -25.42
N ALA A 6 2.83 -9.32 -25.41
CA ALA A 6 1.73 -9.59 -24.48
C ALA A 6 0.35 -9.03 -24.88
N TYR A 7 0.25 -8.21 -25.93
CA TYR A 7 -1.04 -7.69 -26.36
C TYR A 7 -1.71 -8.63 -27.37
N ASN A 8 -2.77 -9.30 -26.94
CA ASN A 8 -3.64 -10.09 -27.81
C ASN A 8 -4.97 -9.33 -27.98
N PRO A 9 -5.22 -8.69 -29.13
CA PRO A 9 -6.40 -7.84 -29.33
C PRO A 9 -7.72 -8.62 -29.30
N ILE A 10 -7.71 -9.90 -29.70
CA ILE A 10 -8.90 -10.77 -29.66
C ILE A 10 -9.25 -11.08 -28.20
N LEU A 11 -8.23 -11.46 -27.41
CA LEU A 11 -8.39 -11.72 -25.98
C LEU A 11 -8.85 -10.45 -25.24
N HIS A 12 -8.26 -9.30 -25.56
CA HIS A 12 -8.67 -8.01 -25.01
C HIS A 12 -10.14 -7.70 -25.31
N LYS A 13 -10.55 -7.77 -26.58
CA LYS A 13 -11.94 -7.49 -26.99
C LYS A 13 -12.93 -8.41 -26.27
N ARG A 14 -12.59 -9.69 -26.10
CA ARG A 14 -13.46 -10.66 -25.41
C ARG A 14 -13.55 -10.38 -23.91
N LEU A 15 -12.42 -10.13 -23.24
CA LEU A 15 -12.40 -9.77 -21.82
C LEU A 15 -13.20 -8.49 -21.56
N ALA A 16 -12.95 -7.44 -22.35
CA ALA A 16 -13.67 -6.18 -22.24
C ALA A 16 -15.18 -6.39 -22.39
N ALA A 17 -15.63 -7.11 -23.42
CA ALA A 17 -17.05 -7.37 -23.63
C ALA A 17 -17.71 -8.08 -22.44
N LEU A 18 -17.06 -9.09 -21.85
CA LEU A 18 -17.59 -9.82 -20.69
C LEU A 18 -17.63 -8.94 -19.43
N ILE A 19 -16.58 -8.14 -19.20
CA ILE A 19 -16.49 -7.24 -18.05
C ILE A 19 -17.51 -6.10 -18.14
N TYR A 20 -17.67 -5.47 -19.31
CA TYR A 20 -18.66 -4.39 -19.49
C TYR A 20 -20.10 -4.90 -19.48
N ALA A 21 -20.34 -6.16 -19.84
CA ALA A 21 -21.64 -6.82 -19.67
C ALA A 21 -21.96 -7.18 -18.21
N ALA A 22 -20.99 -7.04 -17.28
CA ALA A 22 -21.11 -7.43 -15.87
C ALA A 22 -21.55 -8.89 -15.66
N ASP A 23 -21.15 -9.79 -16.56
CA ASP A 23 -21.45 -11.22 -16.46
C ASP A 23 -20.24 -11.97 -15.88
N SER A 24 -20.17 -12.00 -14.54
CA SER A 24 -19.08 -12.64 -13.80
C SER A 24 -19.01 -14.14 -14.09
N GLY A 25 -20.15 -14.83 -14.22
CA GLY A 25 -20.18 -16.27 -14.50
C GLY A 25 -19.58 -16.62 -15.87
N ALA A 26 -19.95 -15.86 -16.91
CA ALA A 26 -19.39 -16.04 -18.25
C ALA A 26 -17.90 -15.64 -18.29
N LEU A 27 -17.49 -14.62 -17.53
CA LEU A 27 -16.08 -14.26 -17.42
C LEU A 27 -15.24 -15.39 -16.82
N LEU A 28 -15.66 -15.96 -15.68
CA LEU A 28 -14.92 -17.04 -15.03
C LEU A 28 -14.85 -18.29 -15.92
N SER A 29 -15.97 -18.66 -16.54
CA SER A 29 -16.02 -19.77 -17.50
C SER A 29 -15.07 -19.55 -18.69
N PHE A 30 -14.98 -18.30 -19.17
CA PHE A 30 -14.03 -17.96 -20.22
C PHE A 30 -12.58 -18.09 -19.73
N LEU A 31 -12.27 -17.63 -18.52
CA LEU A 31 -10.92 -17.76 -17.94
C LEU A 31 -10.49 -19.22 -17.79
N ASP A 32 -11.39 -20.11 -17.35
CA ASP A 32 -11.12 -21.55 -17.25
C ASP A 32 -10.87 -22.22 -18.61
N SER A 33 -11.44 -21.67 -19.69
CA SER A 33 -11.24 -22.18 -21.05
C SER A 33 -9.89 -21.80 -21.68
N LEU A 34 -9.14 -20.88 -21.06
CA LEU A 34 -7.89 -20.37 -21.63
C LEU A 34 -6.74 -21.37 -21.46
N SER A 35 -5.89 -21.44 -22.48
CA SER A 35 -4.57 -22.07 -22.31
C SER A 35 -3.73 -21.31 -21.29
N HIS A 36 -2.74 -21.98 -20.68
CA HIS A 36 -1.85 -21.34 -19.72
C HIS A 36 -1.12 -20.10 -20.26
N SER A 37 -0.76 -20.09 -21.56
CA SER A 37 -0.12 -18.93 -22.18
C SER A 37 -1.09 -17.76 -22.30
N SER A 38 -2.32 -18.01 -22.75
CA SER A 38 -3.37 -16.98 -22.84
C SER A 38 -3.77 -16.46 -21.46
N PHE A 39 -3.90 -17.33 -20.47
CA PHE A 39 -4.23 -16.95 -19.09
C PHE A 39 -3.17 -16.01 -18.50
N ARG A 40 -1.87 -16.24 -18.75
CA ARG A 40 -0.82 -15.32 -18.32
C ARG A 40 -0.93 -13.94 -18.98
N SER A 41 -1.36 -13.86 -20.24
CA SER A 41 -1.58 -12.59 -20.93
C SER A 41 -2.78 -11.81 -20.40
N VAL A 42 -3.78 -12.47 -19.81
CA VAL A 42 -4.94 -11.80 -19.18
C VAL A 42 -4.47 -10.79 -18.15
N GLY A 43 -3.53 -11.16 -17.27
CA GLY A 43 -3.05 -10.28 -16.22
C GLY A 43 -2.47 -8.96 -16.75
N THR A 44 -1.71 -9.02 -17.85
CA THR A 44 -1.16 -7.83 -18.50
C THR A 44 -2.24 -6.98 -19.17
N ILE A 45 -3.15 -7.62 -19.91
CA ILE A 45 -4.25 -6.93 -20.60
C ILE A 45 -5.15 -6.21 -19.59
N LEU A 46 -5.54 -6.90 -18.50
CA LEU A 46 -6.34 -6.32 -17.44
C LEU A 46 -5.62 -5.12 -16.82
N SER A 47 -4.38 -5.29 -16.34
CA SER A 47 -3.69 -4.22 -15.60
C SER A 47 -3.40 -2.97 -16.42
N LEU A 48 -3.15 -3.11 -17.73
CA LEU A 48 -2.68 -2.00 -18.58
C LEU A 48 -3.79 -1.36 -19.41
N HIS A 49 -4.85 -2.09 -19.75
CA HIS A 49 -5.83 -1.62 -20.74
C HIS A 49 -7.27 -1.58 -20.26
N ILE A 50 -7.69 -2.54 -19.41
CA ILE A 50 -9.09 -2.59 -18.96
C ILE A 50 -9.25 -1.91 -17.60
N LEU A 51 -8.54 -2.40 -16.58
CA LEU A 51 -8.70 -1.93 -15.20
C LEU A 51 -8.50 -0.41 -15.01
N PRO A 52 -7.58 0.26 -15.72
CA PRO A 52 -7.45 1.72 -15.62
C PRO A 52 -8.63 2.55 -16.16
N GLU A 53 -9.51 1.93 -16.96
CA GLU A 53 -10.62 2.62 -17.64
C GLU A 53 -12.00 2.30 -17.04
N LEU A 54 -12.08 1.33 -16.12
CA LEU A 54 -13.34 0.98 -15.46
C LEU A 54 -13.82 2.10 -14.53
N SER A 55 -15.14 2.20 -14.35
CA SER A 55 -15.67 2.95 -13.20
C SER A 55 -15.16 2.34 -11.89
N GLU A 56 -15.16 3.12 -10.81
CA GLU A 56 -14.67 2.62 -9.53
C GLU A 56 -15.51 1.46 -9.00
N GLU A 57 -16.83 1.52 -9.15
CA GLU A 57 -17.74 0.42 -8.80
C GLU A 57 -17.40 -0.87 -9.57
N GLN A 58 -17.20 -0.77 -10.90
CA GLN A 58 -16.83 -1.91 -11.73
C GLN A 58 -15.45 -2.48 -11.34
N TYR A 59 -14.49 -1.61 -11.04
CA TYR A 59 -13.15 -2.02 -10.63
C TYR A 59 -13.20 -2.86 -9.34
N TRP A 60 -13.89 -2.38 -8.31
CA TRP A 60 -13.97 -3.09 -7.03
C TRP A 60 -14.81 -4.36 -7.11
N SER A 61 -15.93 -4.33 -7.85
CA SER A 61 -16.76 -5.53 -8.09
C SER A 61 -15.96 -6.63 -8.79
N LEU A 62 -15.25 -6.28 -9.87
CA LEU A 62 -14.40 -7.22 -10.59
C LEU A 62 -13.21 -7.70 -9.74
N CYS A 63 -12.65 -6.82 -8.89
CA CYS A 63 -11.58 -7.18 -7.96
C CYS A 63 -12.04 -8.27 -6.99
N TYR A 64 -13.23 -8.11 -6.41
CA TYR A 64 -13.83 -9.10 -5.53
C TYR A 64 -13.99 -10.45 -6.26
N ASP A 65 -14.68 -10.47 -7.41
CA ASP A 65 -14.99 -11.70 -8.13
C ASP A 65 -13.72 -12.46 -8.56
N LEU A 66 -12.72 -11.75 -9.08
CA LEU A 66 -11.47 -12.38 -9.52
C LEU A 66 -10.54 -12.77 -8.36
N CYS A 67 -10.59 -12.06 -7.23
CA CYS A 67 -9.85 -12.48 -6.03
C CYS A 67 -10.48 -13.71 -5.38
N ASP A 68 -11.82 -13.82 -5.37
CA ASP A 68 -12.52 -15.01 -4.90
C ASP A 68 -12.23 -16.22 -5.80
N TYR A 69 -12.22 -16.01 -7.11
CA TYR A 69 -11.82 -17.05 -8.07
C TYR A 69 -10.34 -17.46 -7.93
N ASN A 70 -9.40 -16.51 -7.93
CA ASN A 70 -7.97 -16.80 -7.82
C ASN A 70 -7.14 -15.57 -7.40
N SER A 71 -7.10 -15.27 -6.10
CA SER A 71 -6.33 -14.13 -5.57
C SER A 71 -4.84 -14.17 -5.93
N LYS A 72 -4.23 -15.36 -5.98
CA LYS A 72 -2.81 -15.54 -6.33
C LYS A 72 -2.51 -15.05 -7.75
N ALA A 73 -3.44 -15.24 -8.68
CA ALA A 73 -3.30 -14.78 -10.06
C ALA A 73 -3.62 -13.30 -10.22
N PHE A 74 -4.66 -12.80 -9.54
CA PHE A 74 -5.26 -11.51 -9.89
C PHE A 74 -4.95 -10.36 -8.94
N LEU A 75 -4.67 -10.58 -7.66
CA LEU A 75 -4.48 -9.46 -6.71
C LEU A 75 -3.42 -8.46 -7.21
N VAL A 76 -2.25 -8.96 -7.61
CA VAL A 76 -1.18 -8.09 -8.14
C VAL A 76 -1.56 -7.43 -9.47
N THR A 77 -2.39 -8.07 -10.28
CA THR A 77 -2.92 -7.48 -11.52
C THR A 77 -3.77 -6.24 -11.22
N PHE A 78 -4.62 -6.28 -10.19
CA PHE A 78 -5.37 -5.11 -9.74
C PHE A 78 -4.46 -4.02 -9.17
N LEU A 79 -3.54 -4.41 -8.29
CA LEU A 79 -2.59 -3.48 -7.66
C LEU A 79 -1.73 -2.73 -8.69
N LYS A 80 -1.38 -3.37 -9.82
CA LYS A 80 -0.64 -2.74 -10.93
C LYS A 80 -1.43 -1.65 -11.66
N ALA A 81 -2.76 -1.69 -11.65
CA ALA A 81 -3.60 -0.68 -12.28
C ALA A 81 -3.78 0.57 -11.41
N VAL A 82 -3.53 0.46 -10.09
CA VAL A 82 -3.81 1.53 -9.13
C VAL A 82 -3.10 2.86 -9.43
N PRO A 83 -1.81 2.91 -9.84
CA PRO A 83 -1.18 4.19 -10.18
C PRO A 83 -1.92 4.96 -11.28
N ALA A 84 -2.38 4.26 -12.33
CA ALA A 84 -3.15 4.89 -13.40
C ALA A 84 -4.52 5.35 -12.90
N ARG A 85 -5.17 4.58 -12.01
CA ARG A 85 -6.45 4.97 -11.42
C ARG A 85 -6.34 6.17 -10.47
N LEU A 86 -5.30 6.23 -9.64
CA LEU A 86 -5.02 7.38 -8.76
C LEU A 86 -4.84 8.66 -9.56
N SER A 87 -4.15 8.60 -10.71
CA SER A 87 -3.98 9.78 -11.59
C SER A 87 -5.29 10.33 -12.18
N LYS A 88 -6.36 9.51 -12.19
CA LYS A 88 -7.70 9.84 -12.69
C LYS A 88 -8.73 9.99 -11.57
N ASP A 89 -8.29 10.05 -10.31
CA ASP A 89 -9.19 10.10 -9.14
C ASP A 89 -10.20 8.93 -9.08
N GLY A 90 -9.78 7.74 -9.54
CA GLY A 90 -10.64 6.55 -9.65
C GLY A 90 -10.35 5.45 -8.64
N PHE A 91 -9.69 5.76 -7.52
CA PHE A 91 -9.32 4.78 -6.50
C PHE A 91 -9.37 5.39 -5.10
N HIS A 92 -10.39 5.00 -4.33
CA HIS A 92 -10.68 5.47 -2.99
C HIS A 92 -10.75 4.31 -2.01
N LEU A 93 -10.01 4.44 -0.91
CA LEU A 93 -9.97 3.45 0.18
C LEU A 93 -11.16 3.57 1.16
N GLU A 94 -12.08 4.49 0.89
CA GLU A 94 -13.36 4.61 1.60
C GLU A 94 -14.51 4.03 0.78
N HIS A 95 -14.23 3.61 -0.47
CA HIS A 95 -15.24 3.07 -1.36
C HIS A 95 -15.86 1.79 -0.79
N PRO A 96 -17.19 1.61 -0.82
CA PRO A 96 -17.85 0.40 -0.29
C PRO A 96 -17.29 -0.91 -0.85
N GLY A 97 -16.90 -0.91 -2.12
CA GLY A 97 -16.25 -2.05 -2.77
C GLY A 97 -14.89 -2.45 -2.16
N PHE A 98 -14.06 -1.50 -1.73
CA PHE A 98 -12.83 -1.81 -0.99
C PHE A 98 -13.15 -2.38 0.40
N LEU A 99 -14.09 -1.76 1.12
CA LEU A 99 -14.52 -2.24 2.44
C LEU A 99 -15.08 -3.66 2.39
N ARG A 100 -15.83 -3.99 1.32
CA ARG A 100 -16.31 -5.35 1.05
C ARG A 100 -15.16 -6.34 0.84
N LEU A 101 -14.13 -5.97 0.09
CA LEU A 101 -12.95 -6.81 -0.12
C LEU A 101 -12.17 -7.04 1.19
N CYS A 102 -12.06 -6.01 2.03
CA CYS A 102 -11.47 -6.11 3.37
C CYS A 102 -12.25 -7.05 4.29
N ALA A 103 -13.59 -6.94 4.32
CA ALA A 103 -14.45 -7.85 5.08
C ALA A 103 -14.25 -9.31 4.63
N TYR A 104 -14.21 -9.55 3.33
CA TYR A 104 -13.90 -10.86 2.76
C TYR A 104 -12.55 -11.41 3.23
N TRP A 105 -11.48 -10.60 3.18
CA TRP A 105 -10.17 -11.05 3.66
C TRP A 105 -10.16 -11.34 5.15
N HIS A 106 -10.91 -10.59 5.95
CA HIS A 106 -11.03 -10.84 7.38
C HIS A 106 -11.76 -12.17 7.64
N GLU A 107 -12.94 -12.37 7.04
CA GLU A 107 -13.74 -13.59 7.19
C GLU A 107 -13.01 -14.85 6.73
N ARG A 108 -12.22 -14.75 5.66
CA ARG A 108 -11.45 -15.86 5.08
C ARG A 108 -10.02 -15.97 5.62
N GLN A 109 -9.61 -15.10 6.56
CA GLN A 109 -8.27 -15.05 7.15
C GLN A 109 -7.15 -14.93 6.09
N CYS A 110 -7.37 -14.10 5.06
CA CYS A 110 -6.45 -13.89 3.94
C CYS A 110 -5.29 -12.93 4.28
N GLU A 111 -4.54 -13.21 5.35
CA GLU A 111 -3.49 -12.30 5.85
C GLU A 111 -2.37 -12.01 4.83
N ILE A 112 -2.05 -12.99 3.98
CA ILE A 112 -1.06 -12.80 2.91
C ILE A 112 -1.52 -11.74 1.91
N ASP A 113 -2.81 -11.72 1.57
CA ASP A 113 -3.37 -10.78 0.59
C ASP A 113 -3.48 -9.37 1.18
N LYS A 114 -3.88 -9.25 2.44
CA LYS A 114 -3.86 -7.99 3.20
C LYS A 114 -2.47 -7.37 3.24
N ARG A 115 -1.45 -8.15 3.62
CA ARG A 115 -0.05 -7.71 3.66
C ARG A 115 0.44 -7.29 2.28
N LYS A 116 0.10 -8.06 1.24
CA LYS A 116 0.50 -7.75 -0.14
C LYS A 116 -0.15 -6.46 -0.64
N PHE A 117 -1.44 -6.26 -0.34
CA PHE A 117 -2.15 -5.02 -0.64
C PHE A 117 -1.46 -3.83 0.04
N PHE A 118 -1.20 -3.93 1.35
CA PHE A 118 -0.50 -2.87 2.11
C PHE A 118 0.84 -2.50 1.45
N LEU A 119 1.69 -3.50 1.18
CA LEU A 119 3.03 -3.25 0.63
C LEU A 119 3.00 -2.61 -0.77
N TYR A 120 1.96 -2.86 -1.57
CA TYR A 120 1.80 -2.29 -2.90
C TYR A 120 1.17 -0.89 -2.87
N ILE A 121 0.18 -0.67 -2.01
CA ILE A 121 -0.64 0.55 -2.03
C ILE A 121 -0.09 1.63 -1.11
N PHE A 122 0.41 1.27 0.07
CA PHE A 122 0.88 2.24 1.06
C PHE A 122 1.90 3.25 0.49
N PRO A 123 2.92 2.83 -0.30
CA PRO A 123 3.89 3.78 -0.86
C PRO A 123 3.29 4.78 -1.87
N LEU A 124 2.11 4.49 -2.42
CA LEU A 124 1.43 5.36 -3.38
C LEU A 124 0.57 6.43 -2.71
N LEU A 125 0.35 6.33 -1.40
CA LEU A 125 -0.50 7.24 -0.65
C LEU A 125 0.24 8.55 -0.35
N THR A 126 -0.48 9.67 -0.45
CA THR A 126 0.10 11.00 -0.26
C THR A 126 -0.56 11.78 0.87
N ARG A 127 -1.71 11.31 1.36
CA ARG A 127 -2.50 11.96 2.41
C ARG A 127 -2.70 11.07 3.65
N PRO A 128 -2.66 11.63 4.87
CA PRO A 128 -2.91 10.88 6.11
C PRO A 128 -4.24 10.13 6.14
N GLU A 129 -5.31 10.74 5.63
CA GLU A 129 -6.66 10.18 5.62
C GLU A 129 -6.70 8.88 4.80
N GLN A 130 -5.93 8.81 3.71
CA GLN A 130 -5.82 7.59 2.90
C GLN A 130 -5.12 6.46 3.67
N ALA A 131 -4.03 6.78 4.39
CA ALA A 131 -3.32 5.81 5.19
C ALA A 131 -4.20 5.29 6.34
N GLU A 132 -4.95 6.18 6.99
CA GLU A 132 -5.91 5.84 8.03
C GLU A 132 -7.02 4.92 7.50
N ALA A 133 -7.64 5.29 6.36
CA ALA A 133 -8.65 4.46 5.70
C ALA A 133 -8.12 3.07 5.36
N MET A 134 -6.89 2.97 4.86
CA MET A 134 -6.26 1.68 4.55
C MET A 134 -6.02 0.83 5.79
N ILE A 135 -5.42 1.40 6.84
CA ILE A 135 -5.08 0.68 8.08
C ILE A 135 -6.37 0.21 8.77
N ARG A 136 -7.37 1.09 8.84
CA ARG A 136 -8.68 0.78 9.39
C ARG A 136 -9.39 -0.32 8.60
N GLY A 137 -9.41 -0.21 7.27
CA GLY A 137 -10.05 -1.20 6.40
C GLY A 137 -9.40 -2.57 6.49
N LEU A 138 -8.06 -2.64 6.46
CA LEU A 138 -7.34 -3.92 6.56
C LEU A 138 -7.45 -4.54 7.94
N ALA A 139 -7.66 -3.76 9.01
CA ALA A 139 -7.88 -4.27 10.37
C ALA A 139 -6.86 -5.35 10.78
N PHE A 140 -5.56 -5.01 10.74
CA PHE A 140 -4.52 -5.87 11.31
C PHE A 140 -4.74 -6.03 12.81
N SER A 141 -4.48 -7.24 13.33
CA SER A 141 -4.76 -7.57 14.73
C SER A 141 -3.80 -6.88 15.71
N HIS A 142 -2.56 -6.64 15.27
CA HIS A 142 -1.51 -6.09 16.09
C HIS A 142 -0.83 -4.89 15.43
N VAL A 143 -0.51 -3.87 16.23
CA VAL A 143 0.20 -2.65 15.79
C VAL A 143 1.59 -2.99 15.24
N GLU A 144 2.20 -4.04 15.77
CA GLU A 144 3.47 -4.61 15.33
C GLU A 144 3.47 -5.06 13.89
N GLU A 145 2.35 -5.59 13.39
CA GLU A 145 2.25 -6.00 12.00
C GLU A 145 2.31 -4.79 11.09
N ILE A 146 1.65 -3.71 11.48
CA ILE A 146 1.69 -2.42 10.77
C ILE A 146 3.13 -1.88 10.79
N LEU A 147 3.79 -1.91 11.96
CA LEU A 147 5.19 -1.49 12.08
C LEU A 147 6.12 -2.29 11.15
N GLU A 148 6.00 -3.62 11.12
CA GLU A 148 6.81 -4.46 10.22
C GLU A 148 6.57 -4.10 8.76
N LEU A 149 5.31 -3.93 8.35
CA LEU A 149 4.96 -3.60 6.97
C LEU A 149 5.48 -2.21 6.58
N LEU A 150 5.34 -1.20 7.44
CA LEU A 150 5.87 0.15 7.21
C LEU A 150 7.39 0.15 6.99
N LEU A 151 8.12 -0.64 7.76
CA LEU A 151 9.57 -0.77 7.63
C LEU A 151 9.99 -1.49 6.33
N ARG A 152 9.13 -2.36 5.81
CA ARG A 152 9.36 -3.10 4.54
C ARG A 152 8.97 -2.29 3.30
N CYS A 153 8.10 -1.29 3.44
CA CYS A 153 7.73 -0.40 2.35
C CYS A 153 8.90 0.53 1.95
N GLU A 154 8.79 1.06 0.72
CA GLU A 154 9.52 2.27 0.36
C GLU A 154 9.10 3.40 1.31
N LEU A 155 10.10 4.07 1.89
CA LEU A 155 9.86 5.04 2.95
C LEU A 155 9.56 6.40 2.33
N THR A 156 8.28 6.74 2.28
CA THR A 156 7.78 8.05 1.87
C THR A 156 7.68 9.00 3.07
N LEU A 157 7.44 10.28 2.81
CA LEU A 157 7.21 11.26 3.88
C LEU A 157 5.99 10.89 4.74
N LEU A 158 4.90 10.48 4.08
CA LEU A 158 3.72 9.94 4.75
C LEU A 158 4.07 8.68 5.54
N GLY A 159 4.88 7.78 4.97
CA GLY A 159 5.36 6.60 5.67
C GLY A 159 6.15 6.91 6.94
N GLY A 160 7.02 7.91 6.90
CA GLY A 160 7.73 8.39 8.09
C GLY A 160 6.78 8.93 9.17
N PHE A 161 5.74 9.67 8.78
CA PHE A 161 4.74 10.19 9.71
C PHE A 161 3.88 9.08 10.32
N VAL A 162 3.39 8.14 9.51
CA VAL A 162 2.60 7.01 10.01
C VAL A 162 3.48 6.13 10.92
N LEU A 163 4.73 5.88 10.53
CA LEU A 163 5.70 5.16 11.37
C LEU A 163 5.89 5.84 12.73
N PHE A 164 6.02 7.17 12.75
CA PHE A 164 6.08 7.93 13.99
C PHE A 164 4.83 7.68 14.87
N GLN A 165 3.63 7.82 14.32
CA GLN A 165 2.39 7.61 15.06
C GLN A 165 2.25 6.16 15.56
N THR A 166 2.67 5.17 14.75
CA THR A 166 2.71 3.77 15.15
C THR A 166 3.69 3.54 16.31
N LEU A 167 4.88 4.14 16.27
CA LEU A 167 5.86 4.01 17.35
C LEU A 167 5.40 4.67 18.66
N ARG A 168 4.61 5.75 18.59
CA ARG A 168 4.01 6.36 19.78
C ARG A 168 3.07 5.43 20.52
N GLN A 169 2.31 4.60 19.81
CA GLN A 169 1.47 3.58 20.44
C GLN A 169 2.29 2.49 21.14
N LEU A 170 3.58 2.39 20.80
CA LEU A 170 4.54 1.43 21.35
C LEU A 170 5.62 2.13 22.20
N GLU A 171 5.37 3.34 22.71
CA GLU A 171 6.40 4.17 23.36
C GLU A 171 7.05 3.50 24.59
N HIS A 172 6.30 2.62 25.28
CA HIS A 172 6.80 1.86 26.42
C HIS A 172 7.75 0.72 26.01
N GLU A 173 7.76 0.34 24.74
CA GLU A 173 8.55 -0.76 24.20
C GLU A 173 9.92 -0.29 23.67
N ARG A 174 10.75 0.25 24.57
CA ARG A 174 12.08 0.81 24.22
C ARG A 174 12.92 -0.06 23.31
N LYS A 175 12.89 -1.39 23.51
CA LYS A 175 13.63 -2.35 22.67
C LYS A 175 13.17 -2.30 21.20
N ARG A 176 11.86 -2.20 20.95
CA ARG A 176 11.31 -2.12 19.59
C ARG A 176 11.59 -0.77 18.94
N LEU A 177 11.47 0.33 19.69
CA LEU A 177 11.86 1.66 19.22
C LEU A 177 13.32 1.67 18.75
N TYR A 178 14.21 1.07 19.55
CA TYR A 178 15.62 0.93 19.21
C TYR A 178 15.84 0.08 17.95
N GLN A 179 15.19 -1.09 17.86
CA GLN A 179 15.28 -1.96 16.68
C GLN A 179 14.79 -1.28 15.40
N CYS A 180 13.70 -0.50 15.48
CA CYS A 180 13.19 0.31 14.39
C CYS A 180 14.24 1.34 13.94
N CYS A 181 14.84 2.08 14.87
CA CYS A 181 15.88 3.05 14.56
C CYS A 181 17.10 2.38 13.88
N VAL A 182 17.55 1.24 14.40
CA VAL A 182 18.66 0.47 13.79
C VAL A 182 18.30 0.00 12.37
N TYR A 183 17.06 -0.44 12.16
CA TYR A 183 16.60 -0.82 10.82
C TYR A 183 16.65 0.36 9.84
N LEU A 184 16.15 1.53 10.26
CA LEU A 184 16.19 2.75 9.45
C LEU A 184 17.63 3.18 9.14
N MET A 185 18.53 3.15 10.13
CA MET A 185 19.95 3.46 9.92
C MET A 185 20.61 2.52 8.88
N LYS A 186 20.20 1.24 8.84
CA LYS A 186 20.70 0.28 7.85
C LYS A 186 20.22 0.55 6.42
N ARG A 187 19.13 1.32 6.22
CA ARG A 187 18.68 1.72 4.88
C ARG A 187 19.66 2.69 4.22
N GLY A 188 20.37 3.48 5.02
CA GLY A 188 21.49 4.30 4.55
C GLY A 188 21.11 5.58 3.80
N ASP A 189 19.82 5.90 3.67
CA ASP A 189 19.35 7.13 3.02
C ASP A 189 19.20 8.30 4.02
N SER A 190 19.33 9.53 3.53
CA SER A 190 19.30 10.75 4.36
C SER A 190 17.98 10.92 5.10
N PHE A 191 16.86 10.56 4.46
CA PHE A 191 15.54 10.69 5.07
C PHE A 191 15.38 9.75 6.27
N SER A 192 15.82 8.49 6.15
CA SER A 192 15.88 7.54 7.26
C SER A 192 16.74 8.07 8.41
N PHE A 193 17.89 8.69 8.15
CA PHE A 193 18.72 9.29 9.21
C PHE A 193 18.05 10.49 9.88
N ASN A 194 17.35 11.35 9.13
CA ASN A 194 16.58 12.46 9.70
C ASN A 194 15.46 11.95 10.61
N LEU A 195 14.74 10.90 10.19
CA LEU A 195 13.72 10.25 11.03
C LEU A 195 14.30 9.65 12.30
N VAL A 196 15.44 8.95 12.20
CA VAL A 196 16.11 8.38 13.37
C VAL A 196 16.56 9.48 14.34
N SER A 197 17.08 10.60 13.84
CA SER A 197 17.46 11.75 14.66
C SER A 197 16.25 12.33 15.41
N PHE A 198 15.11 12.41 14.73
CA PHE A 198 13.84 12.82 15.31
C PHE A 198 13.36 11.82 16.38
N PHE A 199 13.30 10.53 16.06
CA PHE A 199 12.86 9.48 17.00
C PHE A 199 13.76 9.39 18.22
N LYS A 200 15.09 9.50 18.03
CA LYS A 200 16.05 9.54 19.12
C LYS A 200 15.75 10.68 20.09
N SER A 201 15.48 11.87 19.56
CA SER A 201 15.18 13.06 20.36
C SER A 201 13.80 12.98 21.02
N TYR A 202 12.79 12.46 20.31
CA TYR A 202 11.42 12.39 20.80
C TYR A 202 11.22 11.30 21.88
N PHE A 203 11.76 10.10 21.65
CA PHE A 203 11.62 8.95 22.55
C PHE A 203 12.74 8.82 23.59
N ASP A 204 13.65 9.81 23.67
CA ASP A 204 14.81 9.83 24.57
C ASP A 204 15.68 8.55 24.47
N LEU A 205 16.04 8.18 23.23
CA LEU A 205 16.87 6.99 22.96
C LEU A 205 18.36 7.32 23.06
N SER A 206 18.80 7.75 24.24
CA SER A 206 20.19 8.20 24.51
C SER A 206 21.26 7.16 24.12
N ASP A 207 20.96 5.87 24.26
CA ASP A 207 21.87 4.75 23.94
C ASP A 207 22.09 4.52 22.43
N LEU A 208 21.32 5.18 21.56
CA LEU A 208 21.46 5.02 20.11
C LEU A 208 22.73 5.72 19.61
N LYS A 209 23.74 4.92 19.25
CA LYS A 209 25.03 5.38 18.70
C LYS A 209 24.87 5.80 17.23
N GLY A 210 25.39 6.97 16.87
CA GLY A 210 25.37 7.48 15.50
C GLY A 210 25.64 8.99 15.45
N THR A 211 26.16 9.48 14.33
CA THR A 211 26.31 10.92 14.07
C THR A 211 25.02 11.42 13.43
N PHE A 212 24.28 12.22 14.17
CA PHE A 212 22.99 12.77 13.73
C PHE A 212 23.15 14.28 13.53
N SER A 213 22.97 14.75 12.30
CA SER A 213 23.09 16.17 11.92
C SER A 213 21.89 16.98 12.38
N LEU A 214 20.70 16.37 12.38
CA LEU A 214 19.46 17.02 12.79
C LEU A 214 19.42 17.19 14.32
N ARG A 215 19.41 18.45 14.77
CA ARG A 215 19.22 18.82 16.18
C ARG A 215 17.87 19.51 16.34
N LEU A 216 16.93 18.85 17.01
CA LEU A 216 15.59 19.41 17.24
C LEU A 216 15.46 19.91 18.68
N THR A 217 14.85 21.09 18.83
CA THR A 217 14.46 21.65 20.12
C THR A 217 13.14 21.03 20.60
N THR A 218 12.86 21.11 21.91
CA THR A 218 11.60 20.62 22.51
C THR A 218 10.36 21.22 21.84
N TYR A 219 10.41 22.51 21.47
CA TYR A 219 9.31 23.17 20.75
C TYR A 219 9.08 22.56 19.37
N GLN A 220 10.14 22.28 18.61
CA GLN A 220 10.04 21.67 17.29
C GLN A 220 9.48 20.24 17.37
N LEU A 221 9.88 19.46 18.37
CA LEU A 221 9.32 18.13 18.63
C LEU A 221 7.81 18.20 18.86
N GLY A 222 7.36 19.10 19.75
CA GLY A 222 5.93 19.30 20.02
C GLY A 222 5.16 19.90 18.83
N TYR A 223 5.82 20.61 17.91
CA TYR A 223 5.18 21.11 16.68
C TYR A 223 4.97 19.98 15.67
N MET A 224 5.99 19.15 15.42
CA MET A 224 5.95 18.03 14.47
C MET A 224 4.89 16.97 14.83
N GLU A 225 4.56 16.85 16.11
CA GLU A 225 3.52 15.94 16.59
C GLU A 225 2.11 16.34 16.13
N LYS A 226 1.85 17.64 15.94
CA LYS A 226 0.48 18.18 15.80
C LYS A 226 -0.19 17.82 14.49
N SER A 227 0.56 17.69 13.40
CA SER A 227 0.00 17.40 12.09
C SER A 227 1.04 16.88 11.11
N PHE A 228 0.56 16.23 10.05
CA PHE A 228 1.40 15.83 8.93
C PHE A 228 2.10 17.03 8.26
N ASP A 229 1.44 18.18 8.16
CA ASP A 229 2.05 19.40 7.61
C ASP A 229 3.20 19.94 8.47
N ALA A 230 3.08 19.87 9.79
CA ALA A 230 4.14 20.28 10.69
C ALA A 230 5.34 19.32 10.59
N PHE A 231 5.06 18.02 10.52
CA PHE A 231 6.06 16.97 10.33
C PHE A 231 6.80 17.11 8.99
N SER A 232 6.06 17.31 7.90
CA SER A 232 6.61 17.43 6.54
C SER A 232 7.55 18.62 6.41
N ARG A 233 7.12 19.81 6.86
CA ARG A 233 7.93 21.04 6.81
C ARG A 233 9.25 20.89 7.56
N MET A 234 9.23 20.25 8.71
CA MET A 234 10.42 20.10 9.55
C MET A 234 11.44 19.11 8.97
N LEU A 235 10.98 17.98 8.43
CA LEU A 235 11.91 16.98 7.86
C LEU A 235 12.39 17.30 6.44
N GLN A 236 11.66 18.14 5.70
CA GLN A 236 12.08 18.62 4.38
C GLN A 236 12.90 19.92 4.45
N GLY A 237 12.76 20.70 5.52
CA GLY A 237 13.50 21.94 5.74
C GLY A 237 14.88 21.76 6.39
N SER A 238 15.39 20.52 6.47
CA SER A 238 16.63 20.13 7.14
C SER A 238 17.65 19.52 6.18
#